data_AF-A0A0A8JYE1-F1
#
_entry.id   AF-A0A0A8JYE1-F1
#
_cell.length_a   1.000
_cell.length_b   1.000
_cell.length_c   1.000
_cell.angle_alpha   90.00
_cell.angle_beta   90.00
_cell.angle_gamma   90.00
#
_symmetry.space_group_name_H-M   'P 1'
#
loop_
_entity.id
_entity.type
_entity.pdbx_description
1 polymer ?
#
loop_
_entity_poly.entity_id
_entity_poly.type
_entity_poly.pdbx_seq_one_letter_code
_entity_poly.pdbx_strand_id
1 'polypeptide(L)'
;MKVTHALSDRRGHERVAIPLHLLCSPLVKNHIMEEHPDLVRDMMRAGITFTSTYPLTFLGIPGITLTEFAVTNSNKAREYTNARFFKTRTFWKLS
;
A
#
# COMPACT_ATOMS: atom_id res chain seq x y z
N MET A 1 -2.02 3.66 16.25
CA MET A 1 -2.49 2.28 15.99
C MET A 1 -1.52 1.63 15.01
N LYS A 2 -0.82 0.55 15.38
CA LYS A 2 0.13 -0.15 14.48
C LYS A 2 -0.67 -0.88 13.39
N VAL A 3 -0.22 -0.85 12.14
CA VAL A 3 -0.96 -1.46 11.01
C VAL A 3 -1.18 -2.96 11.21
N THR A 4 -0.21 -3.63 11.87
CA THR A 4 -0.27 -5.05 12.22
C THR A 4 -1.32 -5.34 13.30
N HIS A 5 -1.46 -4.46 14.28
CA HIS A 5 -2.55 -4.53 15.29
C HIS A 5 -3.93 -4.33 14.66
N ALA A 6 -4.04 -3.57 13.56
CA ALA A 6 -5.31 -3.46 12.83
C ALA A 6 -5.65 -4.75 12.06
N LEU A 7 -4.64 -5.47 11.55
CA LEU A 7 -4.82 -6.74 10.83
C LEU A 7 -5.17 -7.88 11.79
N SER A 8 -4.42 -8.04 12.88
CA SER A 8 -4.62 -9.12 13.85
C SER A 8 -5.90 -8.92 14.66
N ASP A 9 -6.05 -7.78 15.32
CA ASP A 9 -7.01 -7.66 16.43
C ASP A 9 -8.42 -7.31 15.97
N ARG A 10 -8.56 -6.72 14.78
CA ARG A 10 -9.88 -6.39 14.23
C ARG A 10 -10.38 -7.39 13.20
N ARG A 11 -9.47 -8.11 12.55
CA ARG A 11 -9.80 -8.92 11.37
C ARG A 11 -9.31 -10.36 11.43
N GLY A 12 -8.49 -10.73 12.42
CA GLY A 12 -7.95 -12.08 12.56
C GLY A 12 -7.03 -12.46 11.40
N HIS A 13 -6.38 -11.49 10.76
CA HIS A 13 -5.51 -11.72 9.61
C HIS A 13 -4.04 -11.47 9.97
N GLU A 14 -3.18 -12.43 9.65
CA GLU A 14 -1.72 -12.29 9.82
C GLU A 14 -1.07 -11.49 8.68
N ARG A 15 -1.72 -11.43 7.51
CA ARG A 15 -1.22 -10.78 6.30
C ARG A 15 -2.32 -10.01 5.58
N VAL A 16 -1.93 -9.03 4.77
CA VAL A 16 -2.85 -8.33 3.88
C VAL A 16 -3.39 -9.27 2.80
N ALA A 17 -4.66 -9.11 2.43
CA ALA A 17 -5.30 -9.93 1.39
C ALA A 17 -4.75 -9.65 -0.02
N ILE A 18 -4.26 -8.43 -0.26
CA ILE A 18 -3.62 -7.99 -1.50
C ILE A 18 -2.30 -7.34 -1.11
N PRO A 19 -1.15 -7.69 -1.72
CA PRO A 19 0.13 -7.07 -1.43
C PRO A 19 0.03 -5.54 -1.49
N LEU A 20 0.50 -4.87 -0.44
CA LEU A 20 0.44 -3.41 -0.36
C LEU A 20 1.81 -2.83 -0.68
N HIS A 21 1.87 -1.94 -1.66
CA HIS A 21 3.07 -1.18 -1.99
C HIS A 21 2.94 0.25 -1.47
N LEU A 22 3.72 0.57 -0.44
CA LEU A 22 3.84 1.93 0.08
C LEU A 22 4.91 2.67 -0.72
N LEU A 23 4.45 3.64 -1.51
CA LEU A 23 5.35 4.61 -2.13
C LEU A 23 5.88 5.55 -1.06
N CYS A 24 7.19 5.59 -0.88
CA CYS A 24 7.85 6.56 -0.03
C CYS A 24 9.25 6.93 -0.56
N SER A 25 9.70 8.15 -0.26
CA SER A 25 11.09 8.54 -0.49
C SER A 25 12.03 7.61 0.29
N PRO A 26 13.20 7.23 -0.27
CA PRO A 26 14.22 6.48 0.46
C PRO A 26 14.60 7.13 1.80
N LEU A 27 14.63 8.47 1.88
CA LEU A 27 14.92 9.19 3.12
C LEU A 27 13.88 8.91 4.21
N VAL A 28 12.59 8.94 3.84
CA VAL A 28 11.48 8.63 4.76
C VAL A 28 11.53 7.16 5.19
N LYS A 29 11.83 6.26 4.24
CA LYS A 29 12.00 4.83 4.53
C LYS A 29 13.13 4.60 5.52
N ASN A 30 14.27 5.28 5.34
CA ASN A 30 15.42 5.13 6.23
C ASN A 30 15.09 5.62 7.63
N HIS A 31 14.45 6.79 7.77
CA HIS A 31 14.03 7.29 9.07
C HIS A 31 13.06 6.36 9.79
N ILE A 32 12.03 5.83 9.12
CA ILE A 32 11.10 4.89 9.78
C ILE A 32 11.78 3.56 10.14
N MET A 33 12.79 3.13 9.38
CA MET A 33 13.58 1.94 9.70
C MET A 33 14.49 2.17 10.92
N GLU A 34 15.05 3.35 11.07
CA GLU A 34 15.89 3.73 12.22
C GLU A 34 15.04 3.92 13.49
N GLU A 35 13.93 4.66 13.40
CA GLU A 35 13.09 4.99 14.54
C GLU A 35 12.18 3.81 14.97
N HIS A 36 11.73 3.01 14.01
CA HIS A 36 10.72 1.97 14.22
C HIS A 36 11.03 0.66 13.47
N PRO A 37 12.19 0.03 13.70
CA PRO A 37 12.63 -1.17 12.97
C PRO A 37 11.65 -2.35 13.14
N ASP A 38 11.09 -2.53 14.33
CA ASP A 38 10.10 -3.59 14.60
C ASP A 38 8.82 -3.39 13.78
N LEU A 39 8.35 -2.14 13.68
CA LEU A 39 7.17 -1.83 12.89
C LEU A 39 7.39 -2.16 11.42
N VAL A 40 8.53 -1.75 10.86
CA VAL A 40 8.87 -2.01 9.46
C VAL A 40 8.98 -3.51 9.19
N ARG A 41 9.65 -4.26 10.08
CA ARG A 41 9.76 -5.71 9.97
C ARG A 41 8.37 -6.36 9.98
N ASP A 42 7.52 -5.99 10.91
CA ASP A 42 6.20 -6.59 11.07
C ASP A 42 5.29 -6.23 9.88
N MET A 43 5.39 -5.01 9.35
CA MET A 43 4.74 -4.59 8.10
C MET A 43 5.19 -5.45 6.92
N MET A 44 6.50 -5.68 6.75
CA MET A 44 7.03 -6.52 5.68
C MET A 44 6.55 -7.96 5.79
N ARG A 45 6.52 -8.54 7.00
CA ARG A 45 5.96 -9.88 7.24
C ARG A 45 4.47 -9.98 6.96
N ALA A 46 3.74 -8.88 7.17
CA ALA A 46 2.33 -8.77 6.85
C ALA A 46 2.04 -8.59 5.34
N GLY A 47 3.05 -8.52 4.47
CA GLY A 47 2.88 -8.36 3.01
C GLY A 47 2.86 -6.89 2.54
N ILE A 48 3.35 -5.97 3.36
CA ILE A 48 3.47 -4.54 3.03
C ILE A 48 4.93 -4.24 2.65
N THR A 49 5.15 -3.77 1.43
CA THR A 49 6.48 -3.44 0.91
C THR A 49 6.64 -1.95 0.68
N PHE A 50 7.86 -1.47 0.74
CA PHE A 50 8.21 -0.08 0.48
C PHE A 50 8.91 0.03 -0.86
N THR A 51 8.49 0.97 -1.68
CA THR A 51 9.10 1.27 -2.98
C THR A 51 9.31 2.76 -3.14
N SER A 52 10.39 3.14 -3.82
CA SER A 52 10.64 4.52 -4.26
C SER A 52 10.08 4.80 -5.66
N THR A 53 9.78 3.75 -6.41
CA THR A 53 9.17 3.83 -7.75
C THR A 53 7.66 3.93 -7.59
N TYR A 54 7.01 4.80 -8.35
CA TYR A 54 5.55 4.89 -8.38
C TYR A 54 4.97 3.79 -9.28
N PRO A 55 4.40 2.69 -8.74
CA PRO A 55 3.97 1.57 -9.57
C PRO A 55 2.78 1.89 -10.48
N LEU A 56 1.96 2.88 -10.10
CA LEU A 56 0.75 3.22 -10.85
C LEU A 56 1.05 3.86 -12.22
N THR A 57 2.25 4.36 -12.48
CA THR A 57 2.62 4.78 -13.85
C THR A 57 2.66 3.62 -14.83
N PHE A 58 2.93 2.39 -14.36
CA PHE A 58 2.93 1.21 -15.24
C PHE A 58 1.53 0.76 -15.62
N LEU A 59 0.50 1.15 -14.86
CA LEU A 59 -0.89 0.88 -15.20
C LEU A 59 -1.44 1.77 -16.33
N GLY A 60 -0.62 2.66 -16.90
CA GLY A 60 -0.95 3.31 -18.17
C GLY A 60 -0.50 2.51 -19.39
N ILE A 61 0.30 1.46 -19.21
CA ILE A 61 0.89 0.68 -20.29
C ILE A 61 -0.14 -0.33 -20.83
N PRO A 62 -0.40 -0.35 -22.15
CA PRO A 62 -1.28 -1.34 -22.76
C PRO A 62 -0.87 -2.77 -22.42
N GLY A 63 -1.84 -3.61 -22.06
CA GLY A 63 -1.63 -5.02 -21.69
C GLY A 63 -1.45 -5.25 -20.18
N ILE A 64 -0.82 -4.33 -19.44
CA ILE A 64 -0.65 -4.48 -17.97
C ILE A 64 -1.98 -4.32 -17.25
N THR A 65 -2.83 -3.40 -17.69
CA THR A 65 -4.15 -3.14 -17.09
C THR A 65 -5.15 -4.27 -17.26
N LEU A 66 -4.86 -5.26 -18.12
CA LEU A 66 -5.71 -6.43 -18.32
C LEU A 66 -5.46 -7.51 -17.27
N THR A 67 -4.25 -7.54 -16.71
CA THR A 67 -3.83 -8.57 -15.75
C THR A 67 -3.78 -8.03 -14.32
N GLU A 68 -3.57 -6.72 -14.15
CA GLU A 68 -3.36 -6.11 -12.84
C GLU A 68 -4.58 -5.33 -12.34
N PHE A 69 -5.02 -5.67 -11.13
CA PHE A 69 -6.05 -4.91 -10.40
C PHE A 69 -5.39 -4.09 -9.30
N ALA A 70 -5.49 -2.76 -9.41
CA ALA A 70 -4.91 -1.85 -8.43
C ALA A 70 -5.96 -0.99 -7.73
N VAL A 71 -5.67 -0.72 -6.45
CA VAL A 71 -6.46 0.17 -5.61
C VAL A 71 -5.53 1.27 -5.10
N THR A 72 -5.97 2.53 -5.19
CA THR A 72 -5.14 3.65 -4.76
C THR A 72 -5.92 4.76 -4.05
N ASN A 73 -5.20 5.51 -3.21
CA ASN A 73 -5.63 6.78 -2.62
C ASN A 73 -4.98 8.00 -3.34
N SER A 74 -4.17 7.78 -4.36
CA SER A 74 -3.50 8.84 -5.12
C SER A 74 -4.46 9.45 -6.14
N ASN A 75 -4.52 10.78 -6.18
CA ASN A 75 -5.30 11.50 -7.18
C ASN A 75 -4.77 11.30 -8.60
N LYS A 76 -3.44 11.13 -8.77
CA LYS A 76 -2.75 11.04 -10.05
C LYS A 76 -3.15 9.81 -10.87
N ALA A 77 -3.56 8.72 -10.22
CA ALA A 77 -3.97 7.52 -10.94
C ALA A 77 -5.39 7.59 -11.50
N ARG A 78 -6.21 8.59 -11.10
CA ARG A 78 -7.58 8.77 -11.60
C ARG A 78 -7.63 9.11 -13.09
N GLU A 79 -6.57 9.71 -13.61
CA GLU A 79 -6.52 10.22 -14.98
C GLU A 79 -5.91 9.21 -15.96
N TYR A 80 -4.97 8.38 -15.49
CA TYR A 80 -4.09 7.62 -16.38
C TYR A 80 -4.19 6.10 -16.21
N THR A 81 -5.08 5.61 -15.33
CA THR A 81 -5.15 4.19 -14.99
C THR A 81 -6.59 3.75 -14.70
N ASN A 82 -6.86 2.45 -14.84
CA ASN A 82 -8.12 1.84 -14.41
C ASN A 82 -8.16 1.51 -12.90
N ALA A 83 -7.21 2.03 -12.11
CA ALA A 83 -7.12 1.73 -10.69
C ALA A 83 -8.34 2.27 -9.93
N ARG A 84 -8.90 1.45 -9.02
CA ARG A 84 -10.03 1.86 -8.20
C ARG A 84 -9.56 2.88 -7.16
N PHE A 85 -10.20 4.05 -7.14
CA PHE A 85 -9.89 5.10 -6.19
C PHE A 85 -10.77 4.98 -4.94
N PHE A 86 -10.13 4.86 -3.76
CA PHE A 86 -10.81 5.09 -2.49
C PHE A 86 -10.33 6.41 -1.89
N LYS A 87 -11.25 7.36 -1.71
CA LYS A 87 -10.98 8.54 -0.89
C LYS A 87 -10.57 8.07 0.50
N THR A 88 -9.60 8.77 1.10
CA THR A 88 -9.02 8.44 2.41
C THR A 88 -10.08 8.12 3.48
N ARG A 89 -11.22 8.82 3.47
CA ARG A 89 -12.33 8.60 4.41
C ARG A 89 -13.09 7.27 4.23
N THR A 90 -13.11 6.70 3.03
CA THR A 90 -13.81 5.43 2.73
C THR A 90 -12.94 4.22 3.01
N PHE A 91 -11.62 4.34 2.81
CA PHE A 91 -10.66 3.26 3.08
C PHE A 91 -10.74 2.79 4.56
N TRP A 92 -10.84 3.74 5.50
CA TRP A 92 -10.93 3.46 6.94
C TRP A 92 -12.32 3.03 7.44
N LYS A 93 -13.37 3.16 6.61
CA LYS A 93 -14.74 2.74 6.99
C LYS A 93 -15.04 1.28 6.61
N LEU A 94 -14.26 0.71 5.70
CA LEU A 94 -14.37 -0.69 5.29
C LEU A 94 -13.40 -1.61 6.06
N SER A 95 -12.63 -1.05 7.00
CA SER A 95 -11.60 -1.71 7.84
C SER A 95 -12.01 -1.81 9.30
#